data_AF-A0A523SS98-F1
#
_entry.id   AF-A0A523SS98-F1
#
_cell.length_a   1.000
_cell.length_b   1.000
_cell.length_c   1.000
_cell.angle_alpha   90.00
_cell.angle_beta   90.00
_cell.angle_gamma   90.00
#
_symmetry.space_group_name_H-M   'P 1'
#
loop_
_entity.id
_entity.type
_entity.pdbx_description
1 polymer ?
#
loop_
_entity_poly.entity_id
_entity_poly.type
_entity_poly.pdbx_seq_one_letter_code
_entity_poly.pdbx_strand_id
1 'polypeptide(L)'
;MIELHDNGKMNEYYNKELKTLEHFKYPKLFFRNTKNVFISMIPEDMIMQIAQSDSLTYEMIRKRLSRKGLGVKISGLRDFYATFMVRHGLIREEVDLLQGRITKSIFVRHYWSPAIKELRQRVFNALRELEHTVSP
;
A
#
# COMPACT_ATOMS: atom_id res chain seq x y z
N MET A 1 -10.10 -2.77 -7.97
CA MET A 1 -8.95 -2.66 -8.90
C MET A 1 -9.22 -3.45 -10.16
N ILE A 2 -9.46 -4.76 -10.08
CA ILE A 2 -9.91 -5.60 -11.22
C ILE A 2 -11.09 -4.93 -11.94
N GLU A 3 -12.18 -4.66 -11.22
CA GLU A 3 -13.36 -3.96 -11.79
C GLU A 3 -13.03 -2.57 -12.40
N LEU A 4 -12.11 -1.81 -11.80
CA LEU A 4 -11.74 -0.48 -12.33
C LEU A 4 -10.90 -0.60 -13.60
N HIS A 5 -10.03 -1.61 -13.67
CA HIS A 5 -9.23 -1.91 -14.84
C HIS A 5 -10.12 -2.36 -16.00
N ASP A 6 -11.05 -3.27 -15.75
CA ASP A 6 -11.97 -3.80 -16.77
C ASP A 6 -12.87 -2.70 -17.36
N ASN A 7 -13.22 -1.70 -16.54
CA ASN A 7 -14.00 -0.54 -16.96
C ASN A 7 -13.15 0.62 -17.51
N GLY A 8 -11.83 0.48 -17.63
CA GLY A 8 -10.93 1.54 -18.13
C GLY A 8 -10.77 2.75 -17.20
N LYS A 9 -11.15 2.61 -15.92
CA LYS A 9 -11.19 3.69 -14.91
C LYS A 9 -10.03 3.66 -13.93
N MET A 10 -8.93 2.99 -14.26
CA MET A 10 -7.80 2.81 -13.33
C MET A 10 -7.18 4.15 -12.89
N ASN A 11 -7.12 5.13 -13.79
CA ASN A 11 -6.60 6.48 -13.52
C ASN A 11 -7.45 7.27 -12.51
N GLU A 12 -8.70 6.88 -12.26
CA GLU A 12 -9.52 7.52 -11.23
C GLU A 12 -9.00 7.23 -9.83
N TYR A 13 -8.38 6.05 -9.63
CA TYR A 13 -7.94 5.56 -8.33
C TYR A 13 -6.42 5.50 -8.18
N TYR A 14 -5.69 5.28 -9.27
CA TYR A 14 -4.22 5.26 -9.29
C TYR A 14 -3.64 6.51 -9.93
N ASN A 15 -2.90 7.28 -9.13
CA ASN A 15 -2.12 8.41 -9.59
C ASN A 15 -0.78 7.92 -10.16
N LYS A 16 -0.64 7.94 -11.49
CA LYS A 16 0.58 7.48 -12.19
C LYS A 16 1.80 8.35 -11.92
N GLU A 17 1.64 9.66 -11.78
CA GLU A 17 2.75 10.57 -11.49
C GLU A 17 3.36 10.27 -10.12
N LEU A 18 2.50 10.09 -9.11
CA LEU A 18 2.93 9.79 -7.75
C LEU A 18 3.11 8.28 -7.49
N LYS A 19 2.79 7.43 -8.47
CA LYS A 19 2.70 5.96 -8.31
C LYS A 19 1.98 5.57 -7.02
N THR A 20 0.80 6.15 -6.81
CA THR A 20 0.07 6.09 -5.53
C THR A 20 -1.40 5.73 -5.75
N LEU A 21 -1.90 4.76 -4.99
CA LEU A 21 -3.34 4.50 -4.85
C LEU A 21 -3.94 5.54 -3.90
N GLU A 22 -5.00 6.22 -4.34
CA GLU A 22 -5.64 7.33 -3.63
C GLU A 22 -6.94 6.86 -2.95
N HIS A 23 -6.82 6.08 -1.87
CA HIS A 23 -7.95 5.53 -1.09
C HIS A 23 -8.94 6.59 -0.60
N PHE A 24 -8.46 7.81 -0.36
CA PHE A 24 -9.30 8.93 0.05
C PHE A 24 -10.39 9.30 -0.98
N LYS A 25 -10.27 8.89 -2.25
CA LYS A 25 -11.31 9.06 -3.26
C LYS A 25 -12.50 8.11 -3.08
N TYR A 26 -12.31 7.00 -2.37
CA TYR A 26 -13.35 6.01 -2.08
C TYR A 26 -13.53 5.81 -0.57
N PRO A 27 -13.89 6.86 0.19
CA PRO A 27 -13.93 6.82 1.65
C PRO A 27 -14.91 5.77 2.19
N LYS A 28 -16.00 5.48 1.48
CA LYS A 28 -16.97 4.44 1.86
C LYS A 28 -16.36 3.04 1.89
N LEU A 29 -15.31 2.78 1.10
CA LEU A 29 -14.63 1.49 1.03
C LEU A 29 -13.47 1.40 2.03
N PHE A 30 -12.69 2.48 2.16
CA PHE A 30 -11.40 2.44 2.85
C PHE A 30 -11.41 3.08 4.25
N PHE A 31 -12.34 3.97 4.55
CA PHE A 31 -12.39 4.61 5.87
C PHE A 31 -13.23 3.78 6.82
N ARG A 32 -12.67 3.51 8.00
CA ARG A 32 -13.30 2.78 9.10
C ARG A 32 -13.16 3.61 10.37
N ASN A 33 -13.92 3.25 11.40
CA ASN A 33 -13.88 3.97 12.68
C ASN A 33 -12.48 4.10 13.28
N THR A 34 -11.64 3.05 13.15
CA THR A 34 -10.33 2.99 13.81
C THR A 34 -9.14 2.94 12.85
N LYS A 35 -9.35 2.70 11.55
CA LYS A 35 -8.27 2.52 10.58
C LYS A 35 -8.64 3.21 9.28
N ASN A 36 -7.95 4.31 8.98
CA ASN A 36 -8.15 5.12 7.79
C ASN A 36 -6.86 5.15 7.00
N VAL A 37 -6.74 4.24 6.04
CA VAL A 37 -5.62 4.28 5.08
C VAL A 37 -6.03 5.24 3.97
N PHE A 38 -5.21 6.28 3.76
CA PHE A 38 -5.50 7.34 2.80
C PHE A 38 -4.83 7.11 1.46
N ILE A 39 -3.59 6.62 1.47
CA ILE A 39 -2.80 6.36 0.27
C ILE A 39 -1.99 5.06 0.40
N SER A 40 -1.56 4.51 -0.73
CA SER A 40 -0.52 3.48 -0.76
C SER A 40 0.36 3.68 -1.98
N MET A 41 1.66 3.83 -1.75
CA MET A 41 2.66 3.94 -2.81
C MET A 41 3.02 2.54 -3.30
N ILE A 42 2.81 2.27 -4.58
CA ILE A 42 2.94 0.94 -5.18
C ILE A 42 3.43 1.03 -6.63
N PRO A 43 4.39 0.18 -7.04
CA PRO A 43 4.82 0.09 -8.43
C PRO A 43 3.66 -0.22 -9.39
N GLU A 44 3.72 0.37 -10.58
CA GLU A 44 2.65 0.25 -11.59
C GLU A 44 2.53 -1.18 -12.12
N ASP A 45 3.65 -1.86 -12.30
CA ASP A 45 3.72 -3.27 -12.69
C ASP A 45 3.01 -4.18 -11.68
N MET A 46 3.19 -3.94 -10.38
CA MET A 46 2.47 -4.70 -9.34
C MET A 46 0.95 -4.46 -9.41
N ILE A 47 0.52 -3.23 -9.71
CA ILE A 47 -0.90 -2.94 -9.94
C ILE A 47 -1.41 -3.71 -11.15
N MET A 48 -0.68 -3.70 -12.26
CA MET A 48 -1.11 -4.37 -13.48
C MET A 48 -1.25 -5.88 -13.26
N GLN A 49 -0.32 -6.49 -12.53
CA GLN A 49 -0.43 -7.90 -12.13
C GLN A 49 -1.68 -8.17 -11.28
N ILE A 50 -1.98 -7.30 -10.31
CA ILE A 50 -3.19 -7.43 -9.48
C ILE A 50 -4.46 -7.25 -10.32
N ALA A 51 -4.45 -6.29 -11.25
CA ALA A 51 -5.60 -6.00 -12.11
C ALA A 51 -5.92 -7.16 -13.08
N GLN A 52 -4.90 -7.89 -13.51
CA GLN A 52 -5.03 -9.08 -14.37
C GLN A 52 -5.27 -10.39 -13.59
N SER A 53 -5.27 -10.34 -12.26
CA SER A 53 -5.44 -11.53 -11.41
C SER A 53 -6.92 -11.79 -11.09
N ASP A 54 -7.22 -13.04 -10.75
CA ASP A 54 -8.54 -13.41 -10.23
C ASP A 54 -8.80 -12.79 -8.85
N SER A 55 -10.08 -12.53 -8.57
CA SER A 55 -10.50 -12.07 -7.25
C SER A 55 -10.12 -13.08 -6.15
N LEU A 56 -9.56 -12.57 -5.06
CA LEU A 56 -9.12 -13.37 -3.92
C LEU A 56 -10.00 -13.10 -2.70
N THR A 57 -10.41 -14.18 -2.02
CA THR A 57 -11.08 -14.08 -0.72
C THR A 57 -10.10 -14.39 0.42
N TYR A 58 -10.41 -13.88 1.62
CA TYR A 58 -9.60 -14.18 2.81
C TYR A 58 -9.50 -15.69 3.10
N GLU A 59 -10.57 -16.43 2.88
CA GLU A 59 -10.57 -17.89 3.10
C GLU A 59 -9.67 -18.64 2.12
N MET A 60 -9.53 -18.15 0.87
CA MET A 60 -8.55 -18.72 -0.07
C MET A 60 -7.12 -18.55 0.45
N ILE A 61 -6.78 -17.37 0.96
CA ILE A 61 -5.46 -17.09 1.55
C ILE A 61 -5.23 -17.98 2.78
N ARG A 62 -6.20 -18.01 3.70
CA ARG A 62 -6.13 -18.80 4.93
C ARG A 62 -5.96 -20.28 4.66
N LYS A 63 -6.77 -20.87 3.76
CA LYS A 63 -6.68 -22.29 3.41
C LYS A 63 -5.35 -22.63 2.76
N ARG A 64 -4.84 -21.76 1.86
CA ARG A 64 -3.54 -21.97 1.22
C ARG A 64 -2.38 -21.96 2.22
N LEU A 65 -2.38 -21.03 3.17
CA LEU A 65 -1.36 -20.98 4.22
C LEU A 65 -1.47 -22.17 5.17
N SER A 66 -2.69 -22.54 5.58
CA SER A 66 -2.95 -23.69 6.46
C SER A 66 -2.44 -25.00 5.87
N ARG A 67 -2.63 -25.25 4.56
CA ARG A 67 -2.09 -26.42 3.86
C ARG A 67 -0.56 -26.50 3.88
N LYS A 68 0.12 -25.37 4.11
CA LYS A 68 1.58 -25.30 4.28
C LYS A 68 2.01 -25.30 5.75
N GLY A 69 1.10 -25.52 6.69
CA GLY A 69 1.36 -25.44 8.12
C GLY A 69 1.61 -24.01 8.64
N LEU A 70 1.22 -22.99 7.86
CA LEU A 70 1.45 -21.58 8.21
C LEU A 70 0.16 -20.89 8.66
N GLY A 71 0.27 -20.08 9.72
CA GLY A 71 -0.80 -19.18 10.16
C GLY A 71 -0.87 -17.89 9.34
N VAL A 72 -2.05 -17.27 9.29
CA VAL A 72 -2.25 -15.96 8.65
C VAL A 72 -1.69 -14.87 9.57
N LYS A 73 -0.49 -14.36 9.27
CA LYS A 73 0.20 -13.33 10.07
C LYS A 73 0.27 -11.96 9.36
N ILE A 74 -0.87 -11.46 8.86
CA ILE A 74 -0.94 -10.19 8.11
C ILE A 74 -0.47 -9.00 8.97
N SER A 75 -0.77 -8.99 10.27
CA SER A 75 -0.26 -7.96 11.18
C SER A 75 1.27 -7.95 11.23
N GLY A 76 1.90 -9.13 11.31
CA GLY A 76 3.36 -9.25 11.31
C GLY A 76 3.99 -8.74 10.01
N LEU A 77 3.34 -8.95 8.86
CA LEU A 77 3.81 -8.37 7.58
C LEU A 77 3.76 -6.84 7.61
N ARG A 78 2.71 -6.26 8.21
CA ARG A 78 2.60 -4.81 8.38
C ARG A 78 3.69 -4.26 9.31
N ASP A 79 3.99 -4.96 10.40
CA ASP A 79 5.01 -4.53 11.36
C ASP A 79 6.43 -4.67 10.77
N PHE A 80 6.66 -5.75 10.01
CA PHE A 80 7.89 -5.95 9.25
C PHE A 80 8.09 -4.83 8.22
N TYR A 81 7.06 -4.51 7.43
CA TYR A 81 7.11 -3.41 6.47
C TYR A 81 7.45 -2.07 7.16
N ALA A 82 6.79 -1.74 8.28
CA ALA A 82 7.10 -0.52 9.03
C ALA A 82 8.57 -0.47 9.48
N THR A 83 9.03 -1.57 10.08
CA THR A 83 10.41 -1.69 10.58
C THR A 83 11.42 -1.57 9.45
N PHE A 84 11.14 -2.23 8.31
CA PHE A 84 11.98 -2.17 7.12
C PHE A 84 12.07 -0.74 6.60
N MET A 85 10.94 -0.05 6.42
CA MET A 85 10.92 1.31 5.91
C MET A 85 11.71 2.29 6.79
N VAL A 86 11.57 2.20 8.11
CA VAL A 86 12.35 3.05 9.04
C VAL A 86 13.85 2.79 8.90
N ARG A 87 14.26 1.54 8.77
CA ARG A 87 15.69 1.18 8.59
C ARG A 87 16.29 1.69 7.29
N HIS A 88 15.45 1.97 6.29
CA HIS A 88 15.86 2.43 4.96
C HIS A 88 15.56 3.92 4.73
N GLY A 89 15.56 4.73 5.79
CA GLY A 89 15.59 6.19 5.68
C GLY A 89 14.22 6.88 5.66
N LEU A 90 13.15 6.18 6.03
CA LEU A 90 11.86 6.82 6.33
C LEU A 90 11.76 7.17 7.82
N ILE A 91 11.13 8.31 8.13
CA ILE A 91 10.80 8.65 9.51
C ILE A 91 9.48 7.98 9.93
N ARG A 92 9.24 7.88 11.24
CA ARG A 92 8.06 7.16 11.77
C ARG A 92 6.76 7.78 11.29
N GLU A 93 6.71 9.10 11.20
CA GLU A 93 5.56 9.88 10.75
C GLU A 93 5.17 9.53 9.31
N GLU A 94 6.15 9.27 8.45
CA GLU A 94 5.94 8.87 7.06
C GLU A 94 5.45 7.43 6.96
N VAL A 95 6.01 6.55 7.78
CA VAL A 95 5.52 5.17 7.88
C VAL A 95 4.09 5.14 8.41
N ASP A 96 3.77 5.96 9.40
CA ASP A 96 2.42 6.09 9.94
C ASP A 96 1.45 6.66 8.91
N LEU A 97 1.88 7.62 8.08
CA LEU A 97 1.14 8.10 6.91
C LEU A 97 0.82 6.95 5.94
N LEU A 98 1.84 6.19 5.53
CA LEU A 98 1.70 5.07 4.59
C LEU A 98 0.81 3.94 5.15
N GLN A 99 0.81 3.75 6.46
CA GLN A 99 0.02 2.74 7.14
C GLN A 99 -1.37 3.21 7.60
N GLY A 100 -1.73 4.49 7.38
CA GLY A 100 -3.01 5.04 7.80
C GLY A 100 -3.18 5.17 9.32
N ARG A 101 -2.11 5.49 10.04
CA ARG A 101 -2.08 5.76 11.49
C ARG A 101 -2.15 7.25 11.84
N ILE A 102 -2.39 8.10 10.84
CA ILE A 102 -2.52 9.55 11.00
C ILE A 102 -3.97 10.03 10.88
N THR A 103 -4.24 11.26 11.31
CA THR A 103 -5.55 11.90 11.12
C THR A 103 -5.73 12.48 9.72
N LYS A 104 -6.97 12.76 9.33
CA LYS A 104 -7.31 13.37 8.03
C LYS A 104 -6.62 14.72 7.81
N SER A 105 -6.55 15.56 8.85
CA SER A 105 -5.94 16.90 8.74
C SER A 105 -4.44 16.82 8.48
N ILE A 106 -3.76 15.91 9.17
CA ILE A 106 -2.33 15.64 8.95
C ILE A 106 -2.13 15.11 7.52
N PHE A 107 -2.96 14.14 7.09
CA PHE A 107 -2.88 13.59 5.73
C PHE A 107 -2.91 14.67 4.65
N VAL A 108 -3.89 15.58 4.68
CA VAL A 108 -4.04 16.64 3.67
C VAL A 108 -2.80 17.53 3.59
N ARG A 109 -2.22 17.90 4.75
CA ARG A 109 -1.01 18.72 4.81
C ARG A 109 0.19 18.04 4.15
N HIS A 110 0.37 16.74 4.39
CA HIS A 110 1.50 16.00 3.82
C HIS A 110 1.30 15.69 2.33
N TYR A 111 0.09 15.29 1.93
CA TYR A 111 -0.19 14.86 0.56
C TYR A 111 -0.05 15.98 -0.46
N TRP A 112 -0.50 17.19 -0.13
CA TRP A 112 -0.38 18.36 -1.01
C TRP A 112 0.94 19.12 -0.88
N SER A 113 1.85 18.64 -0.05
CA SER A 113 3.19 19.22 0.02
C SER A 113 4.08 18.71 -1.12
N PRO A 114 5.04 19.52 -1.61
CA PRO A 114 6.05 19.06 -2.56
C PRO A 114 6.85 17.84 -2.07
N ALA A 115 6.98 17.70 -0.75
CA ALA A 115 7.69 16.60 -0.09
C ALA A 115 7.09 15.21 -0.40
N ILE A 116 5.85 15.13 -0.89
CA ILE A 116 5.25 13.85 -1.29
C ILE A 116 6.04 13.17 -2.42
N LYS A 117 6.65 13.95 -3.32
CA LYS A 117 7.46 13.41 -4.42
C LYS A 117 8.79 12.83 -3.92
N GLU A 118 9.38 13.45 -2.90
CA GLU A 118 10.60 12.97 -2.23
C GLU A 118 10.32 11.72 -1.39
N LEU A 119 9.19 11.71 -0.67
CA LEU A 119 8.73 10.53 0.06
C LEU A 119 8.54 9.35 -0.88
N ARG A 120 7.87 9.56 -2.03
CA ARG A 120 7.75 8.54 -3.07
C ARG A 120 9.11 7.99 -3.48
N GLN A 121 10.10 8.86 -3.72
CA GLN A 121 11.43 8.39 -4.11
C GLN A 121 12.07 7.49 -3.05
N ARG A 122 12.01 7.88 -1.77
CA ARG A 122 12.55 7.07 -0.66
C ARG A 122 11.81 5.75 -0.47
N VAL A 123 10.48 5.76 -0.56
CA VAL A 123 9.67 4.53 -0.52
C VAL A 123 10.09 3.58 -1.64
N PHE A 124 10.19 4.07 -2.87
CA PHE A 124 10.55 3.22 -4.00
C PHE A 124 11.99 2.71 -3.95
N ASN A 125 12.93 3.47 -3.38
CA ASN A 125 14.27 2.98 -3.12
C ASN A 125 14.23 1.81 -2.12
N ALA A 126 13.55 1.99 -0.99
CA ALA A 126 13.38 0.92 0.00
C ALA A 126 12.63 -0.30 -0.56
N LEU A 127 11.60 -0.11 -1.39
CA LEU A 127 10.88 -1.22 -2.02
C LEU A 127 11.77 -2.07 -2.94
N ARG A 128 12.67 -1.45 -3.71
CA ARG A 128 13.62 -2.19 -4.55
C ARG A 128 14.58 -3.02 -3.70
N GLU A 129 15.11 -2.45 -2.62
CA GLU A 129 15.98 -3.18 -1.70
C GLU A 129 15.23 -4.35 -1.01
N LEU A 130 13.97 -4.14 -0.67
CA LEU A 130 13.12 -5.20 -0.12
C LEU A 130 12.93 -6.34 -1.12
N GLU A 131 12.64 -6.03 -2.38
CA GLU A 131 12.44 -7.02 -3.44
C GLU A 131 13.70 -7.88 -3.67
N HIS A 132 14.88 -7.27 -3.65
CA HIS A 132 16.16 -7.96 -3.72
C HIS A 132 16.44 -8.84 -2.49
N THR A 133 15.93 -8.47 -1.32
CA THR A 133 16.11 -9.27 -0.08
C THR A 133 15.22 -10.51 -0.07
N VAL A 134 14.05 -10.44 -0.72
CA VAL A 134 13.01 -11.49 -0.69
C VAL A 134 13.10 -12.42 -1.89
N SER A 135 13.67 -11.97 -3.02
CA SER A 135 13.91 -12.80 -4.20
C SER A 135 15.25 -13.52 -4.07
N PRO A 136 15.28 -14.87 -3.93
CA PRO A 136 16.52 -15.65 -3.90
C PRO A 136 17.24 -15.69 -5.25
#